data_AF-A0AAR5PXK4-F1
#
_entry.id   AF-A0AAR5PXK4-F1
#
_cell.length_a   1.000
_cell.length_b   1.000
_cell.length_c   1.000
_cell.angle_alpha   90.00
_cell.angle_beta   90.00
_cell.angle_gamma   90.00
#
_symmetry.space_group_name_H-M   'P 1'
#
loop_
_entity.id
_entity.type
_entity.pdbx_description
1 polymer ?
#
loop_
_entity_poly.entity_id
_entity_poly.type
_entity_poly.pdbx_seq_one_letter_code
_entity_poly.pdbx_strand_id
1 'polypeptide(L)'
;MAAKIWEVLVYLVKEENFSVPKYNRKVKLRADYDPQGISISILEMDETTELLEFPVDDRTECCKVGQKSYLFSIDNETLLVKFNYKEEARDFSLAITKVKSGRDTSVFSVRTEDSSATQYFQFYGYLAQQQNMLQDFVRTYTYQRAILSNLEDFKDKVVLDVGAGSGILSFFAAQAGAKRIYAVEASTMAHYAQKLVDSNNYSNCIKVLPGKIEEVELPEKVDIIISEPMGYMLYNERMLESYLNAKRWLVPGGKMYPTRGDLHVAPFTDDALYMEQYSKANFWFQTCFHSVNLSAIQNYAIKEYFRQPIVDTFDVRICMSKSIRHVVDFLEADETDLHTINIPLEFHILESGTCHGLAFWFDVAFIGSQQTIWLSTAPTEPLTHWYQVRCLLEQPLLLKQGQVLTGTVLLVANKRQSYDVTMELTVEGTSQTSKNTLDLKNPYFRYTGAPVQPPPGVANVSPSETYWTQLDAQGVRNAVNMVNGMSVNGLGEVSMDTTQTLINNNLMANNLIALVDPSQHIGEPVAPNIHPGCIPSTGRASPTSTHTAQLIGGAISPSLFTSAAVAPQQPLVMANYPVAQNLMIGDYVKSGNGIVYRQ
;
A
#
# COMPACT_ATOMS: atom_id res chain seq x y z
N MET A 1 -10.06 14.89 19.43
CA MET A 1 -10.19 15.78 18.25
C MET A 1 -9.83 17.19 18.67
N ALA A 2 -9.00 17.92 17.92
CA ALA A 2 -8.86 19.36 18.16
C ALA A 2 -10.11 20.05 17.62
N ALA A 3 -10.89 20.65 18.51
CA ALA A 3 -11.99 21.53 18.13
C ALA A 3 -11.44 22.59 17.15
N LYS A 4 -12.08 22.75 15.98
CA LYS A 4 -11.67 23.82 15.07
C LYS A 4 -12.25 25.12 15.61
N ILE A 5 -11.35 25.98 16.07
CA ILE A 5 -11.69 27.27 16.66
C ILE A 5 -11.23 28.37 15.70
N TRP A 6 -12.14 29.28 15.34
CA TRP A 6 -11.85 30.43 14.49
C TRP A 6 -12.19 31.73 15.22
N GLU A 7 -11.37 32.77 15.04
CA GLU A 7 -11.73 34.11 15.49
C GLU A 7 -12.66 34.79 14.48
N VAL A 8 -13.85 35.17 14.92
CA VAL A 8 -14.90 35.72 14.06
C VAL A 8 -15.54 36.98 14.66
N LEU A 9 -16.21 37.74 13.78
CA LEU A 9 -17.16 38.78 14.17
C LEU A 9 -18.58 38.30 13.88
N VAL A 10 -19.50 38.51 14.82
CA VAL A 10 -20.88 38.04 14.71
C VAL A 10 -21.81 39.24 14.70
N TYR A 11 -22.69 39.28 13.72
CA TYR A 11 -23.68 40.34 13.53
C TYR A 11 -25.09 39.75 13.53
N LEU A 12 -26.06 40.52 14.02
CA LEU A 12 -27.48 40.28 13.86
C LEU A 12 -27.96 41.01 12.60
N VAL A 13 -28.59 40.28 11.68
CA VAL A 13 -29.22 40.85 10.49
C VAL A 13 -30.68 41.16 10.82
N LYS A 14 -31.08 42.43 10.69
CA LYS A 14 -32.47 42.88 10.88
C LYS A 14 -33.19 43.05 9.53
N GLU A 15 -34.52 43.06 9.56
CA GLU A 15 -35.42 43.08 8.38
C GLU A 15 -35.14 44.18 7.34
N GLU A 16 -34.41 45.25 7.69
CA GLU A 16 -34.08 46.37 6.80
C GLU A 16 -32.63 46.36 6.26
N ASN A 17 -31.99 45.19 6.08
CA ASN A 17 -30.61 45.04 5.56
C ASN A 17 -29.49 45.71 6.40
N PHE A 18 -29.79 46.18 7.61
CA PHE A 18 -28.78 46.67 8.55
C PHE A 18 -28.30 45.52 9.44
N SER A 19 -26.99 45.22 9.39
CA SER A 19 -26.35 44.27 10.31
C SER A 19 -25.78 45.03 11.51
N VAL A 20 -26.20 44.70 12.73
CA VAL A 20 -25.63 45.25 13.97
C VAL A 20 -24.71 44.23 14.64
N PRO A 21 -23.55 44.63 15.20
CA PRO A 21 -22.71 43.68 15.94
C PRO A 21 -23.50 43.03 17.08
N LYS A 22 -23.53 41.70 17.14
CA LYS A 22 -24.15 40.95 18.26
C LYS A 22 -23.29 41.07 19.52
N TYR A 23 -21.98 41.06 19.33
CA TYR A 23 -20.99 41.26 20.38
C TYR A 23 -20.09 42.44 20.01
N ASN A 24 -19.75 43.27 21.00
CA ASN A 24 -18.89 44.46 20.82
C ASN A 24 -17.40 44.12 20.63
N ARG A 25 -17.06 42.85 20.45
CA ARG A 25 -15.70 42.31 20.37
C ARG A 25 -15.66 41.08 19.46
N LYS A 26 -14.45 40.67 19.07
CA LYS A 26 -14.25 39.36 18.44
C LYS A 26 -14.57 38.25 19.43
N VAL A 27 -15.07 37.16 18.89
CA VAL A 27 -15.44 35.94 19.62
C VAL A 27 -14.81 34.74 18.91
N LYS A 28 -14.73 33.62 19.59
CA LYS A 28 -14.25 32.37 19.02
C LYS A 28 -15.43 31.51 18.59
N LEU A 29 -15.44 31.05 17.36
CA LEU A 29 -16.41 30.08 16.87
C LEU A 29 -15.77 28.70 16.90
N ARG A 30 -16.38 27.79 17.65
CA ARG A 30 -16.02 26.38 17.74
C ARG A 30 -17.07 25.56 16.98
N ALA A 31 -16.63 24.66 16.13
CA ALA A 31 -17.51 23.67 15.50
C ALA A 31 -17.12 22.29 16.01
N ASP A 32 -18.04 21.67 16.75
CA ASP A 32 -17.91 20.33 17.30
C ASP A 32 -18.83 19.38 16.53
N TYR A 33 -18.35 18.17 16.22
CA TYR A 33 -19.14 17.19 15.49
C TYR A 33 -19.97 16.34 16.46
N ASP A 34 -21.26 16.19 16.18
CA ASP A 34 -22.20 15.36 16.92
C ASP A 34 -22.78 14.29 15.95
N PRO A 35 -23.10 13.06 16.41
CA PRO A 35 -23.89 12.09 15.63
C PRO A 35 -25.11 12.65 14.86
N GLN A 36 -25.70 13.76 15.29
CA GLN A 36 -26.85 14.41 14.63
C GLN A 36 -26.48 15.60 13.70
N GLY A 37 -25.21 15.98 13.59
CA GLY A 37 -24.76 17.11 12.76
C GLY A 37 -23.49 17.81 13.25
N ILE A 38 -23.46 19.14 13.19
CA ILE A 38 -22.40 19.97 13.80
C ILE A 38 -23.03 20.86 14.87
N SER A 39 -22.53 20.82 16.10
CA SER A 39 -22.82 21.87 17.09
C SER A 39 -21.87 23.06 16.88
N ILE A 40 -22.42 24.26 16.78
CA ILE A 40 -21.65 25.49 16.71
C ILE A 40 -21.76 26.22 18.04
N SER A 41 -20.63 26.33 18.74
CA SER A 41 -20.50 27.16 19.94
C SER A 41 -19.77 28.46 19.61
N ILE A 42 -20.35 29.59 20.04
CA ILE A 42 -19.69 30.89 20.07
C ILE A 42 -19.19 31.10 21.50
N LEU A 43 -17.89 31.28 21.65
CA LEU A 43 -17.18 31.38 22.93
C LEU A 43 -16.56 32.78 23.09
N GLU A 44 -16.34 33.17 24.35
CA GLU A 44 -15.42 34.26 24.66
C GLU A 44 -13.98 33.93 24.21
N MET A 45 -13.13 34.97 24.15
CA MET A 45 -11.73 34.81 23.73
C MET A 45 -10.91 33.90 24.65
N ASP A 46 -11.35 33.74 25.90
CA ASP A 46 -10.77 32.85 26.90
C ASP A 46 -11.15 31.37 26.74
N GLU A 47 -12.04 31.04 25.79
CA GLU A 47 -12.53 29.69 25.47
C GLU A 47 -13.28 28.98 26.62
N THR A 48 -13.45 29.62 27.78
CA THR A 48 -14.10 29.03 28.95
C THR A 48 -15.58 29.35 29.05
N THR A 49 -15.97 30.51 28.54
CA THR A 49 -17.36 31.00 28.61
C THR A 49 -18.05 30.86 27.26
N GLU A 50 -19.13 30.07 27.22
CA GLU A 50 -19.98 29.91 26.04
C GLU A 50 -21.07 30.98 26.00
N LEU A 51 -21.15 31.69 24.87
CA LEU A 51 -22.06 32.82 24.63
C LEU A 51 -23.32 32.39 23.87
N LEU A 52 -23.22 31.38 23.02
CA LEU A 52 -24.34 30.82 22.25
C LEU A 52 -23.92 29.45 21.72
N GLU A 53 -24.79 28.46 21.82
CA GLU A 53 -24.62 27.17 21.17
C GLU A 53 -25.88 26.88 20.34
N PHE A 54 -25.71 26.36 19.12
CA PHE A 54 -26.82 25.90 18.31
C PHE A 54 -26.40 24.75 17.39
N PRO A 55 -27.29 23.76 17.16
CA PRO A 55 -27.03 22.69 16.22
C PRO A 55 -27.17 23.18 14.78
N VAL A 56 -26.39 22.58 13.89
CA VAL A 56 -26.50 22.70 12.44
C VAL A 56 -26.69 21.30 11.86
N ASP A 57 -27.86 21.08 11.29
CA ASP A 57 -28.29 19.85 10.63
C ASP A 57 -28.66 20.09 9.15
N ASP A 58 -29.23 19.08 8.50
CA ASP A 58 -29.69 19.14 7.11
C ASP A 58 -30.87 20.11 6.90
N ARG A 59 -31.63 20.41 7.96
CA ARG A 59 -32.79 21.32 7.97
C ARG A 59 -32.42 22.75 8.29
N THR A 60 -31.23 22.99 8.83
CA THR A 60 -30.79 24.31 9.27
C THR A 60 -30.62 25.25 8.09
N GLU A 61 -31.41 26.33 8.08
CA GLU A 61 -31.32 27.38 7.06
C GLU A 61 -30.03 28.19 7.25
N CYS A 62 -29.10 28.01 6.33
CA CYS A 62 -27.85 28.74 6.33
C CYS A 62 -27.27 28.82 4.93
N CYS A 63 -26.51 29.88 4.66
CA CYS A 63 -25.89 30.12 3.36
C CYS A 63 -24.60 30.90 3.48
N LYS A 64 -23.72 30.75 2.49
CA LYS A 64 -22.50 31.54 2.38
C LYS A 64 -22.80 32.92 1.80
N VAL A 65 -22.33 33.98 2.46
CA VAL A 65 -22.50 35.37 2.01
C VAL A 65 -21.13 35.95 1.68
N GLY A 66 -20.84 36.11 0.39
CA GLY A 66 -19.54 36.58 -0.09
C GLY A 66 -18.40 35.58 0.15
N GLN A 67 -17.15 36.07 0.23
CA GLN A 67 -15.97 35.22 0.35
C GLN A 67 -15.53 34.93 1.80
N LYS A 68 -16.01 35.71 2.77
CA LYS A 68 -15.55 35.68 4.17
C LYS A 68 -16.67 35.55 5.20
N SER A 69 -17.92 35.42 4.78
CA SER A 69 -19.04 35.42 5.71
C SER A 69 -19.99 34.26 5.48
N TYR A 70 -20.69 33.88 6.54
CA TYR A 70 -21.66 32.81 6.56
C TYR A 70 -22.88 33.26 7.37
N LEU A 71 -24.07 32.91 6.91
CA LEU A 71 -25.34 33.34 7.49
C LEU A 71 -26.08 32.13 8.03
N PHE A 72 -26.58 32.22 9.27
CA PHE A 72 -27.41 31.22 9.93
C PHE A 72 -28.75 31.84 10.32
N SER A 73 -29.84 31.11 10.14
CA SER A 73 -31.15 31.46 10.68
C SER A 73 -31.46 30.50 11.83
N ILE A 74 -31.55 31.01 13.06
CA ILE A 74 -31.70 30.22 14.30
C ILE A 74 -32.77 30.89 15.16
N ASP A 75 -33.83 30.17 15.54
CA ASP A 75 -34.81 30.56 16.57
C ASP A 75 -35.21 32.06 16.59
N ASN A 76 -35.61 32.60 15.43
CA ASN A 76 -35.99 34.01 15.17
C ASN A 76 -34.86 35.05 15.05
N GLU A 77 -33.59 34.66 15.03
CA GLU A 77 -32.46 35.54 14.74
C GLU A 77 -31.69 35.08 13.50
N THR A 78 -31.29 36.03 12.66
CA THR A 78 -30.36 35.77 11.56
C THR A 78 -28.96 36.24 11.93
N LEU A 79 -28.04 35.30 12.11
CA LEU A 79 -26.65 35.55 12.48
C LEU A 79 -25.75 35.56 11.25
N LEU A 80 -25.03 36.66 11.05
CA LEU A 80 -23.96 36.76 10.07
C LEU A 80 -22.61 36.62 10.79
N VAL A 81 -21.92 35.51 10.53
CA VAL A 81 -20.56 35.24 11.01
C VAL A 81 -19.57 35.68 9.94
N LYS A 82 -18.58 36.49 10.31
CA LYS A 82 -17.53 36.99 9.42
C LYS A 82 -16.15 36.57 9.91
N PHE A 83 -15.45 35.83 9.05
CA PHE A 83 -14.10 35.31 9.29
C PHE A 83 -13.02 36.36 8.95
N ASN A 84 -11.87 36.26 9.62
CA ASN A 84 -10.72 37.12 9.32
C ASN A 84 -10.13 36.80 7.94
N TYR A 85 -9.96 35.50 7.63
CA TYR A 85 -9.34 35.04 6.39
C TYR A 85 -10.31 34.28 5.48
N LYS A 86 -10.06 34.36 4.16
CA LYS A 86 -10.88 33.68 3.14
C LYS A 86 -10.75 32.16 3.22
N GLU A 87 -9.58 31.68 3.59
CA GLU A 87 -9.28 30.24 3.72
C GLU A 87 -10.08 29.62 4.88
N GLU A 88 -10.14 30.29 6.04
CA GLU A 88 -10.97 29.89 7.18
C GLU A 88 -12.46 29.81 6.81
N ALA A 89 -12.98 30.84 6.13
CA ALA A 89 -14.37 30.84 5.66
C ALA A 89 -14.65 29.73 4.64
N ARG A 90 -13.67 29.36 3.81
CA ARG A 90 -13.79 28.25 2.87
C ARG A 90 -13.83 26.92 3.62
N ASP A 91 -12.94 26.72 4.57
CA ASP A 91 -12.84 25.49 5.35
C ASP A 91 -14.11 25.27 6.21
N PHE A 92 -14.62 26.35 6.82
CA PHE A 92 -15.89 26.34 7.54
C PHE A 92 -17.08 26.04 6.60
N SER A 93 -17.16 26.72 5.45
CA SER A 93 -18.21 26.48 4.46
C SER A 93 -18.23 25.04 3.93
N LEU A 94 -17.06 24.40 3.79
CA LEU A 94 -16.96 23.00 3.40
C LEU A 94 -17.53 22.08 4.49
N ALA A 95 -17.24 22.34 5.77
CA ALA A 95 -17.79 21.57 6.88
C ALA A 95 -19.33 21.64 6.93
N ILE A 96 -19.91 22.84 6.81
CA ILE A 96 -21.36 23.01 6.80
C ILE A 96 -22.01 22.38 5.57
N THR A 97 -21.38 22.49 4.39
CA THR A 97 -21.92 21.87 3.16
C THR A 97 -21.95 20.35 3.25
N LYS A 98 -20.96 19.73 3.90
CA LYS A 98 -20.94 18.28 4.13
C LYS A 98 -22.15 17.83 4.94
N VAL A 99 -22.43 18.48 6.07
CA VAL A 99 -23.61 18.18 6.92
C VAL A 99 -24.92 18.41 6.15
N LYS A 100 -25.05 19.55 5.46
CA LYS A 100 -26.26 19.86 4.68
C LYS A 100 -26.51 18.96 3.48
N SER A 101 -25.51 18.21 3.03
CA SER A 101 -25.67 17.23 1.95
C SER A 101 -26.27 15.90 2.42
N GLY A 102 -26.62 15.76 3.71
CA GLY A 102 -27.13 14.51 4.28
C GLY A 102 -26.10 13.39 4.27
N ARG A 103 -24.82 13.73 4.09
CA ARG A 103 -23.71 12.81 4.31
C ARG A 103 -23.32 12.97 5.77
N ASP A 104 -23.78 12.05 6.61
CA ASP A 104 -23.37 11.99 8.01
C ASP A 104 -21.86 12.18 8.09
N THR A 105 -21.42 13.24 8.77
CA THR A 105 -20.01 13.53 8.98
C THR A 105 -19.45 12.51 9.97
N SER A 106 -19.15 11.32 9.48
CA SER A 106 -18.49 10.27 10.25
C SER A 106 -17.01 10.58 10.46
N VAL A 107 -16.41 9.99 11.49
CA VAL A 107 -14.96 10.09 11.78
C VAL A 107 -14.14 9.77 10.52
N PHE A 108 -14.56 8.75 9.76
CA PHE A 108 -13.96 8.38 8.48
C PHE A 108 -14.01 9.52 7.43
N SER A 109 -15.17 10.13 7.23
CA SER A 109 -15.36 11.21 6.23
C SER A 109 -14.60 12.51 6.54
N VAL A 110 -14.23 12.71 7.81
CA VAL A 110 -13.46 13.87 8.28
C VAL A 110 -11.97 13.65 8.03
N ARG A 111 -11.45 12.44 8.24
CA ARG A 111 -10.02 12.12 8.11
C ARG A 111 -9.58 11.73 6.70
N THR A 112 -10.50 11.30 5.85
CA THR A 112 -10.20 10.76 4.51
C THR A 112 -10.77 11.66 3.42
N GLU A 113 -9.97 11.91 2.38
CA GLU A 113 -10.44 12.59 1.17
C GLU A 113 -11.43 11.71 0.39
N ASP A 114 -12.56 12.30 -0.05
CA ASP A 114 -13.65 11.60 -0.75
C ASP A 114 -13.15 10.80 -1.98
N SER A 115 -12.18 11.34 -2.72
CA SER A 115 -11.57 10.67 -3.89
C SER A 115 -10.80 9.41 -3.48
N SER A 116 -10.01 9.49 -2.42
CA SER A 116 -9.28 8.35 -1.85
C SER A 116 -10.24 7.29 -1.34
N ALA A 117 -11.26 7.68 -0.57
CA ALA A 117 -12.26 6.75 -0.04
C ALA A 117 -13.00 6.01 -1.16
N THR A 118 -13.42 6.75 -2.20
CA THR A 118 -14.16 6.16 -3.33
C THR A 118 -13.29 5.14 -4.07
N GLN A 119 -12.04 5.49 -4.38
CA GLN A 119 -11.12 4.59 -5.06
C GLN A 119 -10.81 3.35 -4.20
N TYR A 120 -10.65 3.53 -2.90
CA TYR A 120 -10.41 2.46 -1.93
C TYR A 120 -11.56 1.44 -1.91
N PHE A 121 -12.81 1.89 -1.70
CA PHE A 121 -13.95 0.96 -1.65
C PHE A 121 -14.26 0.34 -3.02
N GLN A 122 -14.01 1.06 -4.11
CA GLN A 122 -14.11 0.47 -5.46
C GLN A 122 -13.09 -0.66 -5.66
N PHE A 123 -11.84 -0.46 -5.23
CA PHE A 123 -10.80 -1.48 -5.30
C PHE A 123 -11.21 -2.76 -4.56
N TYR A 124 -11.69 -2.65 -3.33
CA TYR A 124 -12.13 -3.79 -2.52
C TYR A 124 -13.46 -4.42 -2.97
N GLY A 125 -14.25 -3.71 -3.80
CA GLY A 125 -15.46 -4.22 -4.43
C GLY A 125 -15.21 -5.21 -5.57
N TYR A 126 -13.97 -5.36 -6.07
CA TYR A 126 -13.63 -6.32 -7.11
C TYR A 126 -13.37 -7.72 -6.55
N LEU A 127 -14.02 -8.74 -7.12
CA LEU A 127 -13.80 -10.14 -6.75
C LEU A 127 -12.36 -10.60 -6.96
N ALA A 128 -11.67 -10.08 -7.97
CA ALA A 128 -10.26 -10.41 -8.21
C ALA A 128 -9.36 -10.00 -7.03
N GLN A 129 -9.65 -8.87 -6.38
CA GLN A 129 -8.87 -8.44 -5.20
C GLN A 129 -9.17 -9.32 -3.99
N GLN A 130 -10.44 -9.68 -3.77
CA GLN A 130 -10.81 -10.65 -2.75
C GLN A 130 -10.14 -12.02 -3.01
N GLN A 131 -10.07 -12.46 -4.27
CA GLN A 131 -9.40 -13.69 -4.64
C GLN A 131 -7.89 -13.64 -4.32
N ASN A 132 -7.19 -12.55 -4.64
CA ASN A 132 -5.77 -12.38 -4.31
C ASN A 132 -5.54 -12.56 -2.80
N MET A 133 -6.41 -11.97 -1.99
CA MET A 133 -6.39 -12.07 -0.53
C MET A 133 -6.67 -13.50 -0.03
N LEU A 134 -7.67 -14.18 -0.60
CA LEU A 134 -8.06 -15.54 -0.23
C LEU A 134 -7.05 -16.60 -0.68
N GLN A 135 -6.34 -16.36 -1.79
CA GLN A 135 -5.30 -17.25 -2.31
C GLN A 135 -3.98 -17.16 -1.52
N ASP A 136 -3.79 -16.10 -0.74
CA ASP A 136 -2.74 -16.08 0.30
C ASP A 136 -3.11 -17.10 1.38
N PHE A 137 -2.54 -18.31 1.22
CA PHE A 137 -2.79 -19.43 2.11
C PHE A 137 -2.28 -19.14 3.52
N VAL A 138 -1.08 -18.55 3.66
CA VAL A 138 -0.49 -18.25 4.97
C VAL A 138 -1.41 -17.33 5.75
N ARG A 139 -1.92 -16.28 5.11
CA ARG A 139 -2.93 -15.39 5.68
C ARG A 139 -4.18 -16.16 6.09
N THR A 140 -4.88 -16.71 5.11
CA THR A 140 -6.25 -17.23 5.31
C THR A 140 -6.26 -18.39 6.29
N TYR A 141 -5.29 -19.31 6.18
CA TYR A 141 -5.15 -20.44 7.07
C TYR A 141 -4.77 -20.03 8.50
N THR A 142 -3.90 -19.04 8.67
CA THR A 142 -3.50 -18.60 10.02
C THR A 142 -4.66 -17.97 10.77
N TYR A 143 -5.51 -17.18 10.09
CA TYR A 143 -6.76 -16.68 10.65
C TYR A 143 -7.72 -17.81 11.04
N GLN A 144 -7.94 -18.77 10.13
CA GLN A 144 -8.77 -19.93 10.43
C GLN A 144 -8.26 -20.68 11.66
N ARG A 145 -6.94 -20.93 11.73
CA ARG A 145 -6.29 -21.61 12.86
C ARG A 145 -6.41 -20.79 14.15
N ALA A 146 -6.21 -19.48 14.10
CA ALA A 146 -6.36 -18.61 15.27
C ALA A 146 -7.76 -18.72 15.88
N ILE A 147 -8.79 -18.72 15.04
CA ILE A 147 -10.20 -18.83 15.44
C ILE A 147 -10.52 -20.26 15.94
N LEU A 148 -10.20 -21.29 15.15
CA LEU A 148 -10.55 -22.68 15.47
C LEU A 148 -9.71 -23.30 16.59
N SER A 149 -8.52 -22.80 16.87
CA SER A 149 -7.72 -23.22 18.03
C SER A 149 -8.17 -22.56 19.34
N ASN A 150 -9.07 -21.57 19.28
CA ASN A 150 -9.57 -20.82 20.43
C ASN A 150 -11.10 -20.84 20.49
N LEU A 151 -11.70 -22.02 20.34
CA LEU A 151 -13.16 -22.19 20.25
C LEU A 151 -13.93 -21.54 21.41
N GLU A 152 -13.36 -21.52 22.62
CA GLU A 152 -13.99 -20.89 23.78
C GLU A 152 -14.20 -19.37 23.64
N ASP A 153 -13.38 -18.71 22.82
CA ASP A 153 -13.52 -17.27 22.54
C ASP A 153 -14.68 -16.97 21.57
N PHE A 154 -15.19 -17.99 20.86
CA PHE A 154 -16.21 -17.82 19.81
C PHE A 154 -17.51 -18.57 20.09
N LYS A 155 -17.45 -19.74 20.73
CA LYS A 155 -18.62 -20.59 20.95
C LYS A 155 -19.70 -19.86 21.76
N ASP A 156 -20.91 -19.85 21.23
CA ASP A 156 -22.08 -19.17 21.78
C ASP A 156 -21.90 -17.64 21.98
N LYS A 157 -20.87 -17.04 21.35
CA LYS A 157 -20.54 -15.61 21.43
C LYS A 157 -21.13 -14.79 20.29
N VAL A 158 -21.23 -13.47 20.53
CA VAL A 158 -21.56 -12.47 19.52
C VAL A 158 -20.27 -11.88 18.97
N VAL A 159 -20.10 -11.92 17.65
CA VAL A 159 -18.87 -11.52 16.94
C VAL A 159 -19.15 -10.33 16.03
N LEU A 160 -18.20 -9.40 15.95
CA LEU A 160 -18.18 -8.33 14.93
C LEU A 160 -17.00 -8.57 13.99
N ASP A 161 -17.27 -8.68 12.69
CA ASP A 161 -16.28 -8.76 11.61
C ASP A 161 -16.20 -7.41 10.89
N VAL A 162 -15.10 -6.68 11.08
CA VAL A 162 -14.92 -5.30 10.59
C VAL A 162 -14.18 -5.32 9.25
N GLY A 163 -14.84 -4.83 8.19
CA GLY A 163 -14.31 -4.92 6.83
C GLY A 163 -14.35 -6.36 6.33
N ALA A 164 -15.52 -6.99 6.45
CA ALA A 164 -15.68 -8.42 6.26
C ALA A 164 -15.31 -8.91 4.85
N GLY A 165 -15.29 -8.02 3.84
CA GLY A 165 -14.99 -8.37 2.46
C GLY A 165 -15.94 -9.44 1.96
N SER A 166 -15.40 -10.59 1.53
CA SER A 166 -16.18 -11.77 1.15
C SER A 166 -16.94 -12.46 2.31
N GLY A 167 -16.63 -12.12 3.56
CA GLY A 167 -17.19 -12.73 4.77
C GLY A 167 -16.41 -13.96 5.27
N ILE A 168 -15.22 -14.24 4.73
CA ILE A 168 -14.46 -15.46 5.06
C ILE A 168 -14.18 -15.63 6.55
N LEU A 169 -13.84 -14.55 7.26
CA LEU A 169 -13.57 -14.59 8.71
C LEU A 169 -14.86 -14.84 9.50
N SER A 170 -15.97 -14.24 9.08
CA SER A 170 -17.30 -14.55 9.61
C SER A 170 -17.67 -16.03 9.49
N PHE A 171 -17.32 -16.70 8.38
CA PHE A 171 -17.52 -18.14 8.24
C PHE A 171 -16.65 -18.96 9.22
N PHE A 172 -15.40 -18.56 9.44
CA PHE A 172 -14.55 -19.22 10.44
C PHE A 172 -15.10 -19.05 11.86
N ALA A 173 -15.59 -17.86 12.20
CA ALA A 173 -16.27 -17.64 13.48
C ALA A 173 -17.54 -18.49 13.63
N ALA A 174 -18.33 -18.65 12.57
CA ALA A 174 -19.50 -19.52 12.56
C ALA A 174 -19.11 -21.01 12.70
N GLN A 175 -18.01 -21.44 12.08
CA GLN A 175 -17.44 -22.79 12.25
C GLN A 175 -16.97 -23.04 13.69
N ALA A 176 -16.48 -22.01 14.38
CA ALA A 176 -16.12 -22.06 15.80
C ALA A 176 -17.33 -22.07 16.75
N GLY A 177 -18.56 -21.99 16.22
CA GLY A 177 -19.79 -22.06 17.00
C GLY A 177 -20.30 -20.72 17.50
N ALA A 178 -19.94 -19.60 16.86
CA ALA A 178 -20.49 -18.29 17.18
C ALA A 178 -22.03 -18.28 17.12
N LYS A 179 -22.65 -17.67 18.13
CA LYS A 179 -24.10 -17.53 18.22
C LYS A 179 -24.62 -16.57 17.16
N ARG A 180 -23.89 -15.48 16.93
CA ARG A 180 -24.23 -14.44 15.96
C ARG A 180 -22.98 -13.71 15.49
N ILE A 181 -22.91 -13.40 14.20
CA ILE A 181 -21.85 -12.59 13.61
C ILE A 181 -22.48 -11.40 12.90
N TYR A 182 -22.01 -10.19 13.20
CA TYR A 182 -22.28 -8.98 12.43
C TYR A 182 -21.10 -8.73 11.49
N ALA A 183 -21.30 -8.90 10.19
CA ALA A 183 -20.27 -8.74 9.16
C ALA A 183 -20.43 -7.38 8.49
N VAL A 184 -19.64 -6.40 8.91
CA VAL A 184 -19.73 -5.01 8.41
C VAL A 184 -18.80 -4.84 7.22
N GLU A 185 -19.35 -4.42 6.08
CA GLU A 185 -18.58 -4.22 4.85
C GLU A 185 -19.07 -2.98 4.09
N ALA A 186 -18.16 -2.04 3.82
CA ALA A 186 -18.50 -0.74 3.25
C ALA A 186 -18.58 -0.74 1.71
N SER A 187 -17.86 -1.65 1.04
CA SER A 187 -17.87 -1.75 -0.42
C SER A 187 -19.08 -2.55 -0.92
N THR A 188 -19.24 -2.59 -2.25
CA THR A 188 -20.23 -3.45 -2.92
C THR A 188 -19.99 -4.94 -2.68
N MET A 189 -18.87 -5.33 -2.08
CA MET A 189 -18.58 -6.72 -1.70
C MET A 189 -19.60 -7.28 -0.71
N ALA A 190 -20.23 -6.43 0.11
CA ALA A 190 -21.30 -6.82 1.02
C ALA A 190 -22.43 -7.63 0.32
N HIS A 191 -22.76 -7.29 -0.93
CA HIS A 191 -23.75 -8.04 -1.70
C HIS A 191 -23.30 -9.48 -2.04
N TYR A 192 -22.01 -9.68 -2.30
CA TYR A 192 -21.45 -11.00 -2.56
C TYR A 192 -21.28 -11.80 -1.27
N ALA A 193 -20.87 -11.15 -0.16
CA ALA A 193 -20.85 -11.76 1.15
C ALA A 193 -22.24 -12.29 1.53
N GLN A 194 -23.30 -11.50 1.33
CA GLN A 194 -24.67 -11.95 1.60
C GLN A 194 -25.06 -13.18 0.75
N LYS A 195 -24.71 -13.20 -0.55
CA LYS A 195 -24.93 -14.38 -1.40
C LYS A 195 -24.20 -15.62 -0.91
N LEU A 196 -22.97 -15.47 -0.41
CA LEU A 196 -22.21 -16.57 0.19
C LEU A 196 -22.88 -17.05 1.48
N VAL A 197 -23.34 -16.14 2.33
CA VAL A 197 -24.06 -16.48 3.58
C VAL A 197 -25.32 -17.29 3.29
N ASP A 198 -26.11 -16.87 2.30
CA ASP A 198 -27.36 -17.54 1.91
C ASP A 198 -27.09 -18.92 1.30
N SER A 199 -26.11 -19.02 0.39
CA SER A 199 -25.77 -20.30 -0.27
C SER A 199 -25.15 -21.33 0.68
N ASN A 200 -24.48 -20.90 1.75
CA ASN A 200 -23.90 -21.78 2.76
C ASN A 200 -24.83 -22.02 3.96
N ASN A 201 -26.09 -21.58 3.91
CA ASN A 201 -27.10 -21.76 4.97
C ASN A 201 -26.70 -21.16 6.33
N TYR A 202 -25.95 -20.06 6.33
CA TYR A 202 -25.54 -19.35 7.55
C TYR A 202 -26.37 -18.10 7.87
N SER A 203 -27.46 -17.83 7.14
CA SER A 203 -28.28 -16.61 7.29
C SER A 203 -28.92 -16.42 8.68
N ASN A 204 -29.02 -17.49 9.48
CA ASN A 204 -29.48 -17.41 10.87
C ASN A 204 -28.39 -16.93 11.85
N CYS A 205 -27.12 -17.09 11.46
CA CYS A 205 -25.94 -16.86 12.29
C CYS A 205 -25.20 -15.58 11.86
N ILE A 206 -24.92 -15.43 10.55
CA ILE A 206 -24.19 -14.29 9.98
C ILE A 206 -25.18 -13.26 9.43
N LYS A 207 -25.04 -12.00 9.86
CA LYS A 207 -25.80 -10.84 9.38
C LYS A 207 -24.84 -9.86 8.70
N VAL A 208 -24.96 -9.73 7.38
CA VAL A 208 -24.14 -8.78 6.62
C VAL A 208 -24.77 -7.38 6.72
N LEU A 209 -23.96 -6.41 7.14
CA LEU A 209 -24.36 -5.02 7.33
C LEU A 209 -23.57 -4.14 6.35
N PRO A 210 -24.18 -3.68 5.25
CA PRO A 210 -23.51 -2.80 4.31
C PRO A 210 -23.31 -1.41 4.94
N GLY A 211 -22.07 -0.93 5.00
CA GLY A 211 -21.75 0.38 5.55
C GLY A 211 -20.36 0.46 6.17
N LYS A 212 -19.95 1.67 6.57
CA LYS A 212 -18.71 1.88 7.32
C LYS A 212 -18.95 1.59 8.79
N ILE A 213 -17.98 1.00 9.49
CA ILE A 213 -18.15 0.66 10.91
C ILE A 213 -18.40 1.89 11.79
N GLU A 214 -17.87 3.04 11.38
CA GLU A 214 -18.07 4.32 12.06
C GLU A 214 -19.53 4.81 11.98
N GLU A 215 -20.27 4.39 10.93
CA GLU A 215 -21.62 4.85 10.56
C GLU A 215 -22.72 3.82 10.90
N VAL A 216 -22.35 2.54 11.10
CA VAL A 216 -23.30 1.46 11.38
C VAL A 216 -23.64 1.38 12.86
N GLU A 217 -24.93 1.17 13.13
CA GLU A 217 -25.48 0.87 14.46
C GLU A 217 -25.72 -0.64 14.63
N LEU A 218 -25.19 -1.22 15.72
CA LEU A 218 -25.43 -2.62 16.07
C LEU A 218 -26.53 -2.72 17.14
N PRO A 219 -27.38 -3.76 17.10
CA PRO A 219 -28.47 -3.92 18.05
C PRO A 219 -28.01 -4.41 19.44
N GLU A 220 -26.77 -4.89 19.57
CA GLU A 220 -26.18 -5.38 20.81
C GLU A 220 -24.65 -5.20 20.81
N LYS A 221 -24.02 -5.23 22.00
CA LYS A 221 -22.55 -5.29 22.14
C LYS A 221 -22.04 -6.68 21.74
N VAL A 222 -20.76 -6.78 21.41
CA VAL A 222 -20.10 -8.01 20.96
C VAL A 222 -19.05 -8.49 21.96
N ASP A 223 -18.86 -9.81 22.05
CA ASP A 223 -17.84 -10.44 22.89
C ASP A 223 -16.44 -10.35 22.27
N ILE A 224 -16.37 -10.38 20.94
CA ILE A 224 -15.12 -10.40 20.19
C ILE A 224 -15.25 -9.64 18.87
N ILE A 225 -14.21 -8.86 18.55
CA ILE A 225 -14.06 -8.22 17.24
C ILE A 225 -12.97 -8.96 16.47
N ILE A 226 -13.28 -9.33 15.22
CA ILE A 226 -12.33 -9.89 14.27
C ILE A 226 -12.17 -8.93 13.09
N SER A 227 -10.96 -8.84 12.55
CA SER A 227 -10.69 -8.07 11.33
C SER A 227 -9.37 -8.50 10.71
N GLU A 228 -9.20 -8.15 9.44
CA GLU A 228 -7.88 -8.11 8.79
C GLU A 228 -7.62 -6.66 8.36
N PRO A 229 -7.10 -5.81 9.27
CA PRO A 229 -6.90 -4.38 9.03
C PRO A 229 -5.46 -4.03 8.62
N MET A 230 -4.60 -5.02 8.32
CA MET A 230 -3.16 -4.78 8.14
C MET A 230 -2.82 -4.39 6.70
N GLY A 231 -2.20 -3.23 6.54
CA GLY A 231 -1.59 -2.82 5.27
C GLY A 231 -0.08 -3.05 5.23
N TYR A 232 0.57 -2.53 4.18
CA TYR A 232 2.04 -2.39 4.16
C TYR A 232 2.55 -1.67 5.40
N MET A 233 3.69 -2.13 5.93
CA MET A 233 4.26 -1.65 7.20
C MET A 233 3.24 -1.66 8.37
N LEU A 234 2.30 -2.62 8.39
CA LEU A 234 1.19 -2.75 9.33
C LEU A 234 0.11 -1.64 9.20
N TYR A 235 0.51 -0.39 9.04
CA TYR A 235 -0.34 0.79 9.20
C TYR A 235 -0.94 1.35 7.90
N ASN A 236 -0.39 1.02 6.72
CA ASN A 236 -0.93 1.56 5.46
C ASN A 236 -2.44 1.28 5.34
N GLU A 237 -3.15 2.10 4.56
CA GLU A 237 -4.62 2.08 4.41
C GLU A 237 -5.40 2.64 5.60
N ARG A 238 -4.75 2.82 6.76
CA ARG A 238 -5.35 3.38 7.98
C ARG A 238 -6.59 2.60 8.47
N MET A 239 -6.73 1.34 8.07
CA MET A 239 -7.87 0.49 8.46
C MET A 239 -7.82 0.10 9.95
N LEU A 240 -6.63 0.08 10.55
CA LEU A 240 -6.46 -0.08 12.00
C LEU A 240 -7.24 0.96 12.81
N GLU A 241 -7.42 2.17 12.29
CA GLU A 241 -8.20 3.19 12.99
C GLU A 241 -9.70 2.83 13.02
N SER A 242 -10.25 2.28 11.93
CA SER A 242 -11.62 1.72 11.91
C SER A 242 -11.76 0.51 12.83
N TYR A 243 -10.72 -0.32 12.92
CA TYR A 243 -10.66 -1.46 13.83
C TYR A 243 -10.67 -1.04 15.31
N LEU A 244 -9.91 0.00 15.68
CA LEU A 244 -9.95 0.58 17.02
C LEU A 244 -11.28 1.28 17.30
N ASN A 245 -11.87 1.98 16.33
CA ASN A 245 -13.19 2.61 16.48
C ASN A 245 -14.29 1.59 16.80
N ALA A 246 -14.19 0.38 16.23
CA ALA A 246 -15.13 -0.71 16.47
C ALA A 246 -15.18 -1.16 17.93
N LYS A 247 -14.14 -0.88 18.76
CA LYS A 247 -14.13 -1.18 20.20
C LYS A 247 -15.30 -0.56 20.96
N ARG A 248 -15.91 0.50 20.42
CA ARG A 248 -17.15 1.05 20.99
C ARG A 248 -18.25 -0.01 21.13
N TRP A 249 -18.23 -1.05 20.30
CA TRP A 249 -19.19 -2.18 20.35
C TRP A 249 -18.74 -3.34 21.22
N LEU A 250 -17.48 -3.37 21.66
CA LEU A 250 -16.93 -4.46 22.46
C LEU A 250 -17.43 -4.38 23.91
N VAL A 251 -17.79 -5.52 24.49
CA VAL A 251 -18.08 -5.61 25.93
C VAL A 251 -16.81 -5.41 26.76
N PRO A 252 -16.90 -4.92 28.02
CA PRO A 252 -15.76 -4.93 28.93
C PRO A 252 -15.17 -6.34 29.08
N GLY A 253 -13.85 -6.47 28.89
CA GLY A 253 -13.16 -7.76 28.89
C GLY A 253 -13.37 -8.61 27.62
N GLY A 254 -14.00 -8.05 26.59
CA GLY A 254 -14.08 -8.66 25.27
C GLY A 254 -12.70 -8.74 24.59
N LYS A 255 -12.64 -9.49 23.49
CA LYS A 255 -11.39 -9.78 22.78
C LYS A 255 -11.31 -9.14 21.40
N MET A 256 -10.08 -9.03 20.89
CA MET A 256 -9.79 -8.52 19.55
C MET A 256 -8.84 -9.47 18.83
N TYR A 257 -9.16 -9.82 17.59
CA TYR A 257 -8.39 -10.71 16.73
C TYR A 257 -8.10 -10.03 15.37
N PRO A 258 -6.85 -9.59 15.11
CA PRO A 258 -5.67 -9.72 15.96
C PRO A 258 -5.73 -8.87 17.23
N THR A 259 -4.99 -9.27 18.25
CA THR A 259 -4.93 -8.58 19.56
C THR A 259 -3.80 -7.56 19.61
N ARG A 260 -2.69 -7.86 18.92
CA ARG A 260 -1.47 -7.05 18.96
C ARG A 260 -0.77 -7.09 17.61
N GLY A 261 -0.14 -5.98 17.24
CA GLY A 261 0.75 -5.87 16.10
C GLY A 261 2.17 -5.46 16.50
N ASP A 262 3.16 -6.16 15.95
CA ASP A 262 4.58 -5.92 16.14
C ASP A 262 5.18 -5.45 14.81
N LEU A 263 5.51 -4.16 14.67
CA LEU A 263 6.27 -3.65 13.52
C LEU A 263 7.77 -3.79 13.80
N HIS A 264 8.47 -4.50 12.93
CA HIS A 264 9.90 -4.70 12.99
C HIS A 264 10.62 -3.75 12.03
N VAL A 265 11.76 -3.22 12.46
CA VAL A 265 12.61 -2.31 11.70
C VAL A 265 14.06 -2.77 11.78
N ALA A 266 14.77 -2.90 10.66
CA ALA A 266 16.20 -3.24 10.64
C ALA A 266 16.97 -2.46 9.56
N PRO A 267 18.20 -1.99 9.83
CA PRO A 267 19.06 -1.41 8.81
C PRO A 267 19.54 -2.49 7.82
N PHE A 268 19.61 -2.15 6.53
CA PHE A 268 20.03 -3.10 5.50
C PHE A 268 21.09 -2.55 4.54
N THR A 269 21.82 -3.46 3.90
CA THR A 269 22.72 -3.18 2.76
C THR A 269 22.18 -3.79 1.46
N ASP A 270 21.98 -2.99 0.42
CA ASP A 270 21.62 -3.47 -0.92
C ASP A 270 22.02 -2.41 -1.98
N ASP A 271 23.29 -2.48 -2.42
CA ASP A 271 23.81 -1.60 -3.47
C ASP A 271 23.03 -1.73 -4.78
N ALA A 272 22.59 -2.94 -5.13
CA ALA A 272 21.88 -3.18 -6.39
C ALA A 272 20.54 -2.43 -6.41
N LEU A 273 19.78 -2.49 -5.31
CA LEU A 273 18.54 -1.73 -5.16
C LEU A 273 18.79 -0.21 -5.20
N TYR A 274 19.78 0.27 -4.46
CA TYR A 274 20.11 1.70 -4.43
C TYR A 274 20.47 2.23 -5.83
N MET A 275 21.35 1.51 -6.53
CA MET A 275 21.78 1.85 -7.89
C MET A 275 20.65 1.72 -8.91
N GLU A 276 19.70 0.79 -8.72
CA GLU A 276 18.51 0.68 -9.58
C GLU A 276 17.68 1.98 -9.55
N GLN A 277 17.40 2.51 -8.35
CA GLN A 277 16.63 3.75 -8.21
C GLN A 277 17.40 4.95 -8.78
N TYR A 278 18.70 5.03 -8.50
CA TYR A 278 19.55 6.07 -9.06
C TYR A 278 19.60 6.00 -10.61
N SER A 279 19.68 4.79 -11.18
CA SER A 279 19.71 4.58 -12.62
C SER A 279 18.39 4.96 -13.30
N LYS A 280 17.24 4.75 -12.66
CA LYS A 280 15.94 5.24 -13.19
C LYS A 280 15.94 6.77 -13.25
N ALA A 281 16.42 7.42 -12.20
CA ALA A 281 16.52 8.88 -12.14
C ALA A 281 17.49 9.45 -13.19
N ASN A 282 18.56 8.71 -13.53
CA ASN A 282 19.54 9.13 -14.54
C ASN A 282 18.98 9.26 -15.95
N PHE A 283 17.80 8.69 -16.25
CA PHE A 283 17.08 9.01 -17.48
C PHE A 283 16.91 10.53 -17.67
N TRP A 284 16.68 11.27 -16.59
CA TRP A 284 16.47 12.72 -16.62
C TRP A 284 17.75 13.53 -16.78
N PHE A 285 18.94 12.91 -16.73
CA PHE A 285 20.22 13.59 -16.91
C PHE A 285 20.57 13.87 -18.39
N GLN A 286 19.69 13.50 -19.32
CA GLN A 286 19.91 13.67 -20.75
C GLN A 286 19.86 15.15 -21.17
N THR A 287 20.95 15.64 -21.76
CA THR A 287 21.07 17.04 -22.22
C THR A 287 20.48 17.31 -23.61
N CYS A 288 20.14 16.26 -24.37
CA CYS A 288 19.62 16.35 -25.74
C CYS A 288 18.59 15.23 -26.05
N PHE A 289 17.64 14.99 -25.15
CA PHE A 289 16.55 14.05 -25.40
C PHE A 289 15.58 14.66 -26.43
N HIS A 290 15.61 14.17 -27.67
CA HIS A 290 14.86 14.77 -28.80
C HIS A 290 15.08 16.30 -28.91
N SER A 291 16.35 16.74 -28.78
CA SER A 291 16.74 18.16 -28.79
C SER A 291 16.23 18.99 -27.61
N VAL A 292 15.80 18.34 -26.53
CA VAL A 292 15.39 18.98 -25.27
C VAL A 292 16.35 18.55 -24.15
N ASN A 293 16.79 19.53 -23.34
CA ASN A 293 17.57 19.24 -22.15
C ASN A 293 16.64 18.93 -20.96
N LEU A 294 16.70 17.69 -20.45
CA LEU A 294 15.90 17.24 -19.31
C LEU A 294 16.62 17.43 -17.96
N SER A 295 17.93 17.72 -17.97
CA SER A 295 18.77 17.71 -16.76
C SER A 295 18.31 18.66 -15.67
N ALA A 296 17.55 19.70 -16.02
CA ALA A 296 16.97 20.66 -15.09
C ALA A 296 16.07 20.01 -14.03
N ILE A 297 15.49 18.83 -14.30
CA ILE A 297 14.57 18.14 -13.38
C ILE A 297 15.14 16.85 -12.75
N GLN A 298 16.40 16.50 -13.01
CA GLN A 298 17.03 15.29 -12.48
C GLN A 298 16.95 15.20 -10.95
N ASN A 299 17.27 16.28 -10.24
CA ASN A 299 17.26 16.28 -8.77
C ASN A 299 15.85 16.08 -8.19
N TYR A 300 14.80 16.53 -8.89
CA TYR A 300 13.42 16.28 -8.50
C TYR A 300 13.03 14.82 -8.73
N ALA A 301 13.47 14.24 -9.85
CA ALA A 301 13.26 12.82 -10.13
C ALA A 301 13.98 11.91 -9.12
N ILE A 302 15.24 12.20 -8.76
CA ILE A 302 15.96 11.46 -7.72
C ILE A 302 15.15 11.48 -6.42
N LYS A 303 14.73 12.66 -5.97
CA LYS A 303 13.88 12.78 -4.77
C LYS A 303 12.61 11.96 -4.92
N GLU A 304 11.92 12.03 -6.05
CA GLU A 304 10.68 11.27 -6.26
C GLU A 304 10.89 9.75 -6.14
N TYR A 305 11.89 9.18 -6.82
CA TYR A 305 12.20 7.75 -6.75
C TYR A 305 12.60 7.31 -5.33
N PHE A 306 13.42 8.10 -4.63
CA PHE A 306 13.85 7.80 -3.27
C PHE A 306 12.73 7.98 -2.23
N ARG A 307 11.63 8.66 -2.57
CA ARG A 307 10.44 8.78 -1.71
C ARG A 307 9.49 7.59 -1.82
N GLN A 308 9.73 6.66 -2.75
CA GLN A 308 8.90 5.47 -2.90
C GLN A 308 9.39 4.36 -1.98
N PRO A 309 8.57 3.85 -1.04
CA PRO A 309 8.87 2.61 -0.35
C PRO A 309 8.87 1.45 -1.35
N ILE A 310 9.85 0.56 -1.23
CA ILE A 310 10.00 -0.58 -2.14
C ILE A 310 9.30 -1.79 -1.51
N VAL A 311 8.31 -2.33 -2.23
CA VAL A 311 7.58 -3.54 -1.81
C VAL A 311 8.12 -4.74 -2.58
N ASP A 312 8.88 -5.57 -1.88
CA ASP A 312 9.39 -6.85 -2.36
C ASP A 312 9.87 -7.70 -1.19
N THR A 313 10.53 -8.82 -1.48
CA THR A 313 11.15 -9.68 -0.48
C THR A 313 12.66 -9.71 -0.68
N PHE A 314 13.39 -9.98 0.40
CA PHE A 314 14.84 -9.92 0.44
C PHE A 314 15.42 -11.01 1.35
N ASP A 315 16.71 -11.28 1.18
CA ASP A 315 17.41 -12.29 1.97
C ASP A 315 17.80 -11.66 3.31
N VAL A 316 17.40 -12.27 4.42
CA VAL A 316 17.62 -11.71 5.77
C VAL A 316 19.09 -11.35 6.06
N ARG A 317 20.06 -11.95 5.36
CA ARG A 317 21.49 -11.62 5.48
C ARG A 317 21.85 -10.20 5.05
N ILE A 318 20.97 -9.47 4.35
CA ILE A 318 21.21 -8.04 4.09
C ILE A 318 21.04 -7.17 5.34
N CYS A 319 20.39 -7.68 6.39
CA CYS A 319 20.16 -6.93 7.63
C CYS A 319 21.46 -6.79 8.42
N MET A 320 21.86 -5.55 8.70
CA MET A 320 23.14 -5.24 9.37
C MET A 320 23.04 -5.28 10.90
N SER A 321 21.84 -5.47 11.45
CA SER A 321 21.57 -5.57 12.88
C SER A 321 20.31 -6.41 13.15
N LYS A 322 20.09 -6.75 14.42
CA LYS A 322 18.80 -7.27 14.87
C LYS A 322 17.72 -6.21 14.70
N SER A 323 16.50 -6.64 14.38
CA SER A 323 15.38 -5.72 14.26
C SER A 323 14.99 -5.11 15.61
N ILE A 324 14.64 -3.84 15.61
CA ILE A 324 13.88 -3.20 16.68
C ILE A 324 12.40 -3.50 16.46
N ARG A 325 11.67 -3.64 17.56
CA ARG A 325 10.25 -3.97 17.54
C ARG A 325 9.43 -2.87 18.18
N HIS A 326 8.50 -2.30 17.43
CA HIS A 326 7.48 -1.38 17.89
C HIS A 326 6.15 -2.13 18.04
N VAL A 327 5.50 -2.01 19.19
CA VAL A 327 4.35 -2.83 19.58
C VAL A 327 3.12 -1.95 19.73
N VAL A 328 2.02 -2.37 19.13
CA VAL A 328 0.69 -1.79 19.37
C VAL A 328 -0.23 -2.89 19.89
N ASP A 329 -0.75 -2.68 21.11
CA ASP A 329 -1.82 -3.50 21.67
C ASP A 329 -3.16 -2.89 21.25
N PHE A 330 -3.95 -3.61 20.44
CA PHE A 330 -5.18 -3.07 19.88
C PHE A 330 -6.29 -2.94 20.94
N LEU A 331 -6.24 -3.70 22.03
CA LEU A 331 -7.19 -3.56 23.14
C LEU A 331 -6.99 -2.23 23.86
N GLU A 332 -5.74 -1.83 24.07
CA GLU A 332 -5.39 -0.63 24.84
C GLU A 332 -5.26 0.63 23.99
N ALA A 333 -4.79 0.53 22.74
CA ALA A 333 -4.50 1.68 21.89
C ALA A 333 -5.75 2.49 21.53
N ASP A 334 -5.66 3.81 21.55
CA ASP A 334 -6.69 4.71 21.04
C ASP A 334 -6.48 4.98 19.54
N GLU A 335 -7.56 5.36 18.85
CA GLU A 335 -7.49 5.78 17.45
C GLU A 335 -6.46 6.90 17.22
N THR A 336 -6.37 7.84 18.18
CA THR A 336 -5.45 8.98 18.10
C THR A 336 -3.98 8.60 18.20
N ASP A 337 -3.65 7.46 18.81
CA ASP A 337 -2.27 6.95 18.90
C ASP A 337 -1.71 6.61 17.51
N LEU A 338 -2.58 6.27 16.56
CA LEU A 338 -2.20 5.91 15.20
C LEU A 338 -2.00 7.13 14.28
N HIS A 339 -2.35 8.35 14.71
CA HIS A 339 -2.18 9.53 13.87
C HIS A 339 -0.73 9.97 13.73
N THR A 340 0.09 9.74 14.76
CA THR A 340 1.51 10.07 14.76
C THR A 340 2.26 9.03 15.57
N ILE A 341 2.98 8.16 14.87
CA ILE A 341 3.71 7.04 15.47
C ILE A 341 5.19 7.37 15.45
N ASN A 342 5.81 7.44 16.62
CA ASN A 342 7.23 7.74 16.79
C ASN A 342 7.97 6.49 17.29
N ILE A 343 8.91 5.99 16.49
CA ILE A 343 9.66 4.77 16.78
C ILE A 343 11.13 5.15 16.97
N PRO A 344 11.62 5.26 18.22
CA PRO A 344 13.02 5.50 18.48
C PRO A 344 13.87 4.30 18.06
N LEU A 345 15.04 4.56 17.49
CA LEU A 345 15.93 3.55 16.95
C LEU A 345 17.29 3.58 17.66
N GLU A 346 17.78 2.39 18.00
CA GLU A 346 19.13 2.11 18.48
C GLU A 346 19.56 0.71 18.01
N PHE A 347 20.46 0.67 17.03
CA PHE A 347 20.96 -0.58 16.44
C PHE A 347 22.44 -0.78 16.76
N HIS A 348 22.78 -1.95 17.30
CA HIS A 348 24.17 -2.40 17.37
C HIS A 348 24.54 -3.09 16.06
N ILE A 349 25.49 -2.51 15.32
CA ILE A 349 25.85 -2.99 13.99
C ILE A 349 26.68 -4.28 14.09
N LEU A 350 26.18 -5.34 13.45
CA LEU A 350 26.77 -6.68 13.48
C LEU A 350 27.78 -6.91 12.36
N GLU A 351 27.64 -6.18 11.25
CA GLU A 351 28.48 -6.31 10.06
C GLU A 351 28.88 -4.93 9.52
N SER A 352 30.14 -4.80 9.08
CA SER A 352 30.61 -3.55 8.48
C SER A 352 30.13 -3.45 7.04
N GLY A 353 29.68 -2.27 6.61
CA GLY A 353 29.21 -2.05 5.24
C GLY A 353 28.47 -0.74 5.07
N THR A 354 27.87 -0.57 3.90
CA THR A 354 27.07 0.61 3.57
C THR A 354 25.60 0.35 3.92
N CYS A 355 25.06 1.10 4.88
CA CYS A 355 23.64 1.10 5.20
C CYS A 355 22.89 1.93 4.17
N HIS A 356 22.04 1.26 3.40
CA HIS A 356 21.29 1.87 2.31
C HIS A 356 19.88 2.32 2.75
N GLY A 357 19.39 1.84 3.89
CA GLY A 357 18.01 2.06 4.29
C GLY A 357 17.57 1.26 5.50
N LEU A 358 16.26 1.34 5.77
CA LEU A 358 15.56 0.54 6.77
C LEU A 358 14.57 -0.41 6.09
N ALA A 359 14.58 -1.67 6.52
CA ALA A 359 13.63 -2.69 6.13
C ALA A 359 12.58 -2.86 7.22
N PHE A 360 11.34 -3.13 6.79
CA PHE A 360 10.16 -3.22 7.63
C PHE A 360 9.37 -4.47 7.30
N TRP A 361 8.90 -5.14 8.35
CA TRP A 361 7.92 -6.23 8.30
C TRP A 361 7.11 -6.20 9.59
N PHE A 362 6.02 -6.94 9.65
CA PHE A 362 5.19 -6.99 10.84
C PHE A 362 4.71 -8.40 11.18
N ASP A 363 4.44 -8.59 12.46
CA ASP A 363 3.76 -9.77 12.97
C ASP A 363 2.49 -9.32 13.68
N VAL A 364 1.44 -10.15 13.65
CA VAL A 364 0.26 -9.96 14.48
C VAL A 364 -0.02 -11.20 15.31
N ALA A 365 -0.39 -10.98 16.57
CA ALA A 365 -0.72 -12.04 17.52
C ALA A 365 -2.23 -12.09 17.77
N PHE A 366 -2.78 -13.30 17.72
CA PHE A 366 -4.13 -13.63 18.16
C PHE A 366 -4.02 -14.25 19.55
N ILE A 367 -4.20 -13.46 20.61
CA ILE A 367 -4.00 -13.89 21.99
C ILE A 367 -5.32 -14.46 22.52
N GLY A 368 -5.52 -15.75 22.25
CA GLY A 368 -6.71 -16.46 22.66
C GLY A 368 -6.68 -17.03 24.07
N SER A 369 -7.84 -17.53 24.54
CA SER A 369 -7.94 -18.13 25.89
C SER A 369 -7.19 -19.46 25.98
N GLN A 370 -7.02 -20.14 24.86
CA GLN A 370 -6.41 -21.47 24.79
C GLN A 370 -4.98 -21.41 24.23
N GLN A 371 -4.78 -20.65 23.14
CA GLN A 371 -3.50 -20.53 22.45
C GLN A 371 -3.28 -19.13 21.87
N THR A 372 -2.02 -18.69 21.88
CA THR A 372 -1.58 -17.54 21.08
C THR A 372 -1.10 -18.02 19.72
N ILE A 373 -1.70 -17.52 18.64
CA ILE A 373 -1.31 -17.81 17.25
C ILE A 373 -0.68 -16.55 16.64
N TRP A 374 0.37 -16.72 15.85
CA TRP A 374 1.06 -15.62 15.17
C TRP A 374 0.88 -15.73 13.65
N LEU A 375 0.60 -14.60 13.02
CA LEU A 375 0.77 -14.38 11.58
C LEU A 375 1.98 -13.47 11.42
N SER A 376 3.02 -13.95 10.73
CA SER A 376 4.27 -13.22 10.53
C SER A 376 4.46 -12.90 9.05
N THR A 377 5.01 -11.72 8.78
CA THR A 377 5.47 -11.30 7.45
C THR A 377 6.99 -11.14 7.40
N ALA A 378 7.71 -11.71 8.37
CA ALA A 378 9.16 -11.63 8.43
C ALA A 378 9.82 -12.23 7.18
N PRO A 379 10.98 -11.71 6.74
CA PRO A 379 11.72 -12.25 5.59
C PRO A 379 12.26 -13.68 5.84
N THR A 380 12.17 -14.17 7.07
CA THR A 380 12.52 -15.55 7.46
C THR A 380 11.36 -16.53 7.34
N GLU A 381 10.14 -16.03 7.12
CA GLU A 381 8.91 -16.82 7.05
C GLU A 381 8.44 -17.00 5.59
N PRO A 382 7.53 -17.94 5.31
CA PRO A 382 6.92 -18.08 3.99
C PRO A 382 6.29 -16.77 3.52
N LEU A 383 6.47 -16.48 2.23
CA LEU A 383 6.05 -15.22 1.64
C LEU A 383 4.52 -15.04 1.69
N THR A 384 4.11 -13.83 2.05
CA THR A 384 2.71 -13.37 2.04
C THR A 384 2.53 -12.27 0.98
N HIS A 385 1.28 -11.91 0.66
CA HIS A 385 1.00 -10.84 -0.30
C HIS A 385 1.41 -9.43 0.20
N TRP A 386 1.69 -9.28 1.50
CA TRP A 386 2.23 -8.04 2.05
C TRP A 386 3.71 -7.82 1.70
N TYR A 387 4.44 -8.90 1.39
CA TYR A 387 5.90 -8.88 1.23
C TYR A 387 6.57 -8.21 2.44
N GLN A 388 7.70 -7.56 2.20
CA GLN A 388 8.35 -6.64 3.14
C GLN A 388 8.46 -5.26 2.47
N VAL A 389 8.77 -4.24 3.26
CA VAL A 389 8.94 -2.87 2.77
C VAL A 389 10.33 -2.37 3.06
N ARG A 390 11.01 -1.79 2.06
CA ARG A 390 12.33 -1.20 2.22
C ARG A 390 12.30 0.28 1.87
N CYS A 391 12.79 1.11 2.79
CA CYS A 391 12.88 2.56 2.63
C CYS A 391 14.35 2.94 2.49
N LEU A 392 14.73 3.52 1.35
CA LEU A 392 16.10 3.92 1.06
C LEU A 392 16.44 5.27 1.69
N LEU A 393 17.65 5.42 2.21
CA LEU A 393 18.21 6.72 2.58
C LEU A 393 18.57 7.49 1.32
N GLU A 394 18.46 8.83 1.33
CA GLU A 394 18.98 9.63 0.22
C GLU A 394 20.51 9.48 0.12
N GLN A 395 21.18 9.51 1.28
CA GLN A 395 22.62 9.29 1.40
C GLN A 395 22.89 8.05 2.26
N PRO A 396 23.50 6.98 1.71
CA PRO A 396 23.88 5.82 2.48
C PRO A 396 24.89 6.15 3.57
N LEU A 397 24.87 5.40 4.68
CA LEU A 397 25.77 5.57 5.81
C LEU A 397 26.82 4.46 5.85
N LEU A 398 28.09 4.81 5.97
CA LEU A 398 29.16 3.81 6.13
C LEU A 398 29.25 3.41 7.61
N LEU A 399 28.95 2.15 7.90
CA LEU A 399 28.91 1.61 9.26
C LEU A 399 30.01 0.56 9.45
N LYS A 400 30.61 0.59 10.64
CA LYS A 400 31.54 -0.42 11.11
C LYS A 400 30.88 -1.30 12.15
N GLN A 401 31.18 -2.60 12.10
CA GLN A 401 30.79 -3.56 13.13
C GLN A 401 31.17 -3.05 14.53
N GLY A 402 30.21 -3.15 15.46
CA GLY A 402 30.31 -2.67 16.83
C GLY A 402 29.91 -1.21 17.03
N GLN A 403 29.69 -0.43 15.97
CA GLN A 403 29.11 0.91 16.11
C GLN A 403 27.63 0.85 16.48
N VAL A 404 27.14 1.95 17.05
CA VAL A 404 25.72 2.15 17.35
C VAL A 404 25.16 3.14 16.33
N LEU A 405 24.05 2.75 15.70
CA LEU A 405 23.26 3.59 14.80
C LEU A 405 21.98 3.97 15.53
N THR A 406 21.80 5.25 15.83
CA THR A 406 20.62 5.76 16.53
C THR A 406 19.73 6.57 15.58
N GLY A 407 18.49 6.84 15.97
CA GLY A 407 17.60 7.62 15.12
C GLY A 407 16.13 7.55 15.51
N THR A 408 15.27 7.93 14.58
CA THR A 408 13.82 7.75 14.71
C THR A 408 13.16 7.44 13.37
N VAL A 409 12.05 6.70 13.43
CA VAL A 409 11.06 6.63 12.35
C VAL A 409 9.78 7.30 12.84
N LEU A 410 9.32 8.30 12.12
CA LEU A 410 8.09 9.04 12.37
C LEU A 410 7.10 8.76 11.24
N LEU A 411 5.97 8.13 11.56
CA LEU A 411 4.85 7.96 10.64
C LEU A 411 3.77 8.98 10.99
N VAL A 412 3.43 9.86 10.04
CA VAL A 412 2.36 10.85 10.20
C VAL A 412 1.22 10.51 9.26
N ALA A 413 0.03 10.28 9.82
CA ALA A 413 -1.15 9.93 9.04
C ALA A 413 -1.56 11.07 8.10
N ASN A 414 -1.80 10.76 6.83
CA ASN A 414 -2.24 11.71 5.83
C ASN A 414 -3.68 11.42 5.37
N LYS A 415 -4.28 12.39 4.65
CA LYS A 415 -5.70 12.31 4.24
C LYS A 415 -5.97 11.33 3.08
N ARG A 416 -4.92 10.74 2.50
CA ARG A 416 -4.99 9.77 1.38
C ARG A 416 -5.01 8.32 1.86
N GLN A 417 -5.44 8.08 3.11
CA GLN A 417 -5.46 6.76 3.75
C GLN A 417 -4.07 6.12 3.81
N SER A 418 -3.04 6.88 4.16
CA SER A 418 -1.68 6.38 4.28
C SER A 418 -0.85 7.26 5.23
N TYR A 419 0.47 7.09 5.22
CA TYR A 419 1.40 7.77 6.09
C TYR A 419 2.53 8.42 5.30
N ASP A 420 2.95 9.60 5.77
CA ASP A 420 4.24 10.16 5.42
C ASP A 420 5.27 9.60 6.42
N VAL A 421 6.28 8.88 5.93
CA VAL A 421 7.25 8.15 6.75
C VAL A 421 8.58 8.88 6.74
N THR A 422 8.93 9.56 7.83
CA THR A 422 10.23 10.23 7.97
C THR A 422 11.18 9.37 8.79
N MET A 423 12.34 9.04 8.22
CA MET A 423 13.41 8.36 8.93
C MET A 423 14.63 9.27 9.03
N GLU A 424 15.24 9.30 10.21
CA GLU A 424 16.43 10.07 10.52
C GLU A 424 17.38 9.19 11.32
N LEU A 425 18.59 9.00 10.81
CA LEU A 425 19.60 8.08 11.36
C LEU A 425 20.91 8.82 11.59
N THR A 426 21.59 8.52 12.69
CA THR A 426 22.87 9.11 13.08
C THR A 426 23.80 8.04 13.61
N VAL A 427 25.07 8.06 13.16
CA VAL A 427 26.09 7.13 13.66
C VAL A 427 26.72 7.72 14.93
N GLU A 428 26.54 7.04 16.06
CA GLU A 428 26.99 7.53 17.35
C GLU A 428 28.49 7.81 17.37
N GLY A 429 28.88 8.95 17.98
CA GLY A 429 30.27 9.39 18.04
C GLY A 429 30.80 10.02 16.74
N THR A 430 29.95 10.22 15.73
CA THR A 430 30.32 10.90 14.48
C THR A 430 29.31 12.00 14.12
N SER A 431 29.64 12.82 13.12
CA SER A 431 28.70 13.78 12.53
C SER A 431 27.92 13.21 11.32
N GLN A 432 28.02 11.90 11.07
CA GLN A 432 27.33 11.27 9.93
C GLN A 432 25.86 11.07 10.27
N THR A 433 24.99 11.73 9.51
CA THR A 433 23.54 11.62 9.62
C THR A 433 22.94 11.51 8.22
N SER A 434 21.82 10.80 8.12
CA SER A 434 21.04 10.70 6.89
C SER A 434 19.56 10.70 7.20
N LYS A 435 18.79 11.35 6.34
CA LYS A 435 17.36 11.57 6.50
C LYS A 435 16.64 11.36 5.18
N ASN A 436 15.44 10.80 5.24
CA ASN A 436 14.52 10.75 4.11
C ASN A 436 13.07 10.78 4.60
N THR A 437 12.16 11.28 3.77
CA THR A 437 10.71 11.25 4.01
C THR A 437 10.02 10.58 2.84
N LEU A 438 9.38 9.43 3.06
CA LEU A 438 8.74 8.61 2.04
C LEU A 438 7.22 8.79 2.05
N ASP A 439 6.58 8.53 0.91
CA ASP A 439 5.13 8.51 0.76
C ASP A 439 4.64 7.06 0.68
N LEU A 440 4.06 6.55 1.78
CA LEU A 440 3.58 5.17 1.84
C LEU A 440 2.37 4.92 0.92
N LYS A 441 1.74 5.98 0.39
CA LYS A 441 0.66 5.85 -0.60
C LYS A 441 1.18 5.48 -1.99
N ASN A 442 2.45 5.75 -2.28
CA ASN A 442 3.06 5.54 -3.59
C ASN A 442 4.23 4.53 -3.54
N PRO A 443 3.97 3.26 -3.17
CA PRO A 443 5.00 2.24 -3.15
C PRO A 443 5.42 1.83 -4.57
N TYR A 444 6.67 1.43 -4.72
CA TYR A 444 7.18 0.76 -5.91
C TYR A 444 7.20 -0.75 -5.71
N PHE A 445 6.35 -1.46 -6.46
CA PHE A 445 6.31 -2.92 -6.46
C PHE A 445 7.45 -3.49 -7.30
N ARG A 446 8.39 -4.18 -6.65
CA ARG A 446 9.59 -4.72 -7.29
C ARG A 446 9.62 -6.25 -7.40
N TYR A 447 8.69 -6.95 -6.78
CA TYR A 447 8.68 -8.41 -6.79
C TYR A 447 8.54 -8.97 -8.21
N THR A 448 9.53 -9.77 -8.64
CA THR A 448 9.58 -10.38 -9.98
C THR A 448 9.30 -11.88 -9.98
N GLY A 449 9.08 -12.50 -8.81
CA GLY A 449 8.97 -13.96 -8.67
C GLY A 449 10.31 -14.70 -8.72
N ALA A 450 11.42 -14.01 -9.02
CA ALA A 450 12.75 -14.60 -9.00
C ALA A 450 13.20 -14.95 -7.57
N PRO A 451 13.96 -16.05 -7.37
CA PRO A 451 14.52 -16.36 -6.07
C PRO A 451 15.46 -15.25 -5.63
N VAL A 452 15.28 -14.81 -4.39
CA VAL A 452 16.12 -13.77 -3.81
C VAL A 452 17.56 -14.26 -3.75
N GLN A 453 18.49 -13.41 -4.18
CA GLN A 453 19.91 -13.73 -4.16
C GLN A 453 20.53 -13.33 -2.80
N PRO A 454 21.41 -14.16 -2.23
CA PRO A 454 22.23 -13.77 -1.10
C PRO A 454 23.00 -12.47 -1.37
N PRO A 455 23.37 -11.71 -0.32
CA PRO A 455 24.40 -10.70 -0.45
C PRO A 455 25.70 -11.31 -1.03
N PRO A 456 26.42 -10.59 -1.91
CA PRO A 456 27.71 -11.04 -2.42
C PRO A 456 28.69 -11.39 -1.29
N GLY A 457 29.41 -12.50 -1.43
CA GLY A 457 30.40 -12.95 -0.43
C GLY A 457 29.85 -13.75 0.75
N VAL A 458 28.53 -13.89 0.87
CA VAL A 458 27.86 -14.65 1.97
C VAL A 458 27.24 -15.96 1.45
N ALA A 459 27.78 -16.50 0.36
CA ALA A 459 27.31 -17.75 -0.22
C ALA A 459 27.82 -18.95 0.59
N ASN A 460 26.91 -19.87 0.95
CA ASN A 460 27.26 -21.12 1.64
C ASN A 460 27.79 -22.20 0.69
N VAL A 461 27.81 -21.90 -0.61
CA VAL A 461 28.29 -22.78 -1.69
C VAL A 461 29.20 -21.93 -2.56
N SER A 462 30.25 -22.54 -3.10
CA SER A 462 31.17 -21.83 -4.00
C SER A 462 30.38 -21.24 -5.18
N PRO A 463 30.60 -19.96 -5.56
CA PRO A 463 30.02 -19.40 -6.78
C PRO A 463 30.34 -20.25 -8.03
N SER A 464 31.53 -20.86 -8.06
CA SER A 464 31.94 -21.78 -9.11
C SER A 464 31.12 -23.07 -9.10
N GLU A 465 30.89 -23.67 -7.92
CA GLU A 465 30.04 -24.87 -7.79
C GLU A 465 28.60 -24.56 -8.18
N THR A 466 28.08 -23.39 -7.83
CA THR A 466 26.74 -22.95 -8.21
C THR A 466 26.63 -22.81 -9.73
N TYR A 467 27.63 -22.20 -10.37
CA TYR A 467 27.70 -22.10 -11.82
C TYR A 467 27.74 -23.47 -12.50
N TRP A 468 28.63 -24.37 -12.06
CA TRP A 468 28.73 -25.72 -12.63
C TRP A 468 27.45 -26.53 -12.39
N THR A 469 26.84 -26.43 -11.21
CA THR A 469 25.57 -27.10 -10.91
C THR A 469 24.43 -26.59 -11.78
N GLN A 470 24.38 -25.28 -12.06
CA GLN A 470 23.40 -24.71 -13.00
C GLN A 470 23.65 -25.16 -14.44
N LEU A 471 24.91 -25.22 -14.85
CA LEU A 471 25.30 -25.69 -16.18
C LEU A 471 24.98 -27.18 -16.35
N ASP A 472 25.26 -28.00 -15.34
CA ASP A 472 24.91 -29.42 -15.29
C ASP A 472 23.39 -29.62 -15.26
N ALA A 473 22.65 -28.83 -14.49
CA ALA A 473 21.19 -28.90 -14.48
C ALA A 473 20.57 -28.51 -15.82
N GLN A 474 21.15 -27.55 -16.54
CA GLN A 474 20.75 -27.20 -17.90
C GLN A 474 21.17 -28.28 -18.91
N GLY A 475 22.36 -28.86 -18.76
CA GLY A 475 22.85 -29.99 -19.55
C GLY A 475 21.99 -31.24 -19.38
N VAL A 476 21.57 -31.54 -18.15
CA VAL A 476 20.65 -32.64 -17.82
C VAL A 476 19.25 -32.36 -18.36
N ARG A 477 18.73 -31.13 -18.29
CA ARG A 477 17.45 -30.77 -18.94
C ARG A 477 17.50 -30.97 -20.46
N ASN A 478 18.60 -30.62 -21.10
CA ASN A 478 18.78 -30.86 -22.54
C ASN A 478 18.94 -32.34 -22.86
N ALA A 479 19.65 -33.11 -22.03
CA ALA A 479 19.79 -34.56 -22.18
C ALA A 479 18.45 -35.30 -21.96
N VAL A 480 17.65 -34.90 -20.97
CA VAL A 480 16.31 -35.49 -20.72
C VAL A 480 15.34 -35.17 -21.86
N ASN A 481 15.45 -33.97 -22.47
CA ASN A 481 14.71 -33.64 -23.70
C ASN A 481 15.16 -34.47 -24.91
N MET A 482 16.41 -34.94 -24.95
CA MET A 482 16.87 -35.87 -25.99
C MET A 482 16.46 -37.33 -25.72
N VAL A 483 16.24 -37.72 -24.46
CA VAL A 483 15.89 -39.11 -24.10
C VAL A 483 14.39 -39.42 -24.34
N ASN A 484 13.51 -38.41 -24.39
CA ASN A 484 12.09 -38.58 -24.69
C ASN A 484 11.69 -38.42 -26.18
N GLY A 485 12.65 -38.45 -27.11
CA GLY A 485 12.36 -38.34 -28.55
C GLY A 485 13.33 -39.13 -29.43
N MET A 486 12.94 -40.36 -29.77
CA MET A 486 13.37 -41.18 -30.92
C MET A 486 14.85 -41.11 -31.35
N SER A 487 15.57 -42.19 -31.05
CA SER A 487 16.82 -42.56 -31.70
C SER A 487 16.59 -43.17 -33.08
N VAL A 488 17.19 -42.61 -34.14
CA VAL A 488 17.58 -43.34 -35.37
C VAL A 488 18.90 -42.79 -35.94
N ASN A 489 19.95 -43.60 -35.75
CA ASN A 489 21.18 -43.82 -36.53
C ASN A 489 21.81 -42.74 -37.45
N GLY A 490 23.07 -42.43 -37.16
CA GLY A 490 24.16 -42.75 -38.10
C GLY A 490 25.28 -41.72 -38.28
N LEU A 491 26.43 -41.97 -37.63
CA LEU A 491 27.80 -41.48 -37.93
C LEU A 491 28.02 -39.98 -37.67
N GLY A 492 28.88 -39.53 -36.75
CA GLY A 492 30.22 -40.03 -36.47
C GLY A 492 31.23 -39.05 -37.06
N GLU A 493 31.38 -37.86 -36.46
CA GLU A 493 32.56 -37.02 -36.66
C GLU A 493 32.90 -36.26 -35.38
N VAL A 494 34.02 -36.66 -34.79
CA VAL A 494 34.71 -35.95 -33.72
C VAL A 494 35.56 -34.89 -34.42
N SER A 495 35.11 -33.63 -34.45
CA SER A 495 36.01 -32.51 -34.75
C SER A 495 36.58 -31.99 -33.44
N MET A 496 37.80 -32.44 -33.11
CA MET A 496 38.68 -31.67 -32.23
C MET A 496 39.08 -30.40 -32.97
N ASP A 497 38.55 -29.25 -32.54
CA ASP A 497 39.15 -27.96 -32.84
C ASP A 497 39.55 -27.28 -31.53
N THR A 498 40.80 -27.55 -31.14
CA THR A 498 41.59 -26.78 -30.19
C THR A 498 41.88 -25.40 -30.79
N THR A 499 41.11 -24.38 -30.40
CA THR A 499 41.56 -23.00 -30.14
C THR A 499 40.36 -22.08 -29.92
N GLN A 500 39.92 -21.92 -28.68
CA GLN A 500 39.42 -20.64 -28.19
C GLN A 500 39.43 -20.64 -26.66
N THR A 501 40.41 -19.92 -26.14
CA THR A 501 40.59 -19.58 -24.75
C THR A 501 39.37 -18.82 -24.24
N LEU A 502 38.69 -19.41 -23.26
CA LEU A 502 37.78 -18.72 -22.35
C LEU A 502 38.56 -17.62 -21.61
N ILE A 503 38.38 -16.36 -22.01
CA ILE A 503 38.70 -15.21 -21.15
C ILE A 503 37.39 -14.65 -20.62
N ASN A 504 37.28 -14.84 -19.32
CA ASN A 504 36.32 -14.31 -18.38
C ASN A 504 36.41 -12.77 -18.35
N ASN A 505 35.34 -12.04 -18.68
CA ASN A 505 35.28 -10.58 -18.58
C ASN A 505 34.42 -10.13 -17.40
N ASN A 506 34.80 -10.56 -16.20
CA ASN A 506 34.41 -9.92 -14.95
C ASN A 506 35.64 -9.87 -14.06
N LEU A 507 35.91 -8.68 -13.50
CA LEU A 507 37.06 -8.25 -12.69
C LEU A 507 38.17 -7.61 -13.52
N MET A 508 38.18 -6.26 -13.55
CA MET A 508 39.34 -5.36 -13.34
C MET A 508 38.99 -3.96 -13.88
N ALA A 509 38.52 -3.07 -12.99
CA ALA A 509 38.68 -1.63 -13.15
C ALA A 509 38.60 -0.98 -11.77
N ASN A 510 39.74 -1.01 -11.07
CA ASN A 510 39.99 -0.13 -9.94
C ASN A 510 39.90 1.33 -10.39
N ASN A 511 39.20 2.13 -9.58
CA ASN A 511 39.23 3.58 -9.62
C ASN A 511 40.67 4.10 -9.55
N LEU A 512 41.13 4.75 -10.62
CA LEU A 512 42.21 5.73 -10.59
C LEU A 512 41.78 6.92 -11.45
N ILE A 513 41.45 8.01 -10.77
CA ILE A 513 41.20 9.33 -11.35
C ILE A 513 42.53 9.85 -11.89
N ALA A 514 42.60 10.17 -13.19
CA ALA A 514 43.67 10.95 -13.77
C ALA A 514 43.14 12.35 -14.13
N LEU A 515 43.69 13.35 -13.45
CA LEU A 515 43.56 14.78 -13.77
C LEU A 515 44.25 15.05 -15.12
N VAL A 516 43.59 15.75 -16.04
CA VAL A 516 44.22 16.29 -17.24
C VAL A 516 44.10 17.82 -17.24
N ASP A 517 45.28 18.44 -17.24
CA ASP A 517 45.56 19.88 -17.34
C ASP A 517 45.40 20.39 -18.79
N PRO A 518 44.91 21.61 -19.06
CA PRO A 518 44.57 22.05 -20.40
C PRO A 518 45.70 22.87 -21.03
N SER A 519 46.49 22.28 -21.93
CA SER A 519 47.22 23.05 -22.93
C SER A 519 47.67 22.19 -24.12
N GLN A 520 47.55 22.75 -25.33
CA GLN A 520 47.97 22.22 -26.65
C GLN A 520 47.00 21.16 -27.21
N HIS A 521 46.35 21.27 -28.39
CA HIS A 521 46.68 21.96 -29.64
C HIS A 521 45.41 22.38 -30.42
N ILE A 522 45.58 23.40 -31.29
CA ILE A 522 44.59 24.06 -32.16
C ILE A 522 44.55 23.40 -33.55
N GLY A 523 43.34 23.22 -34.11
CA GLY A 523 43.09 23.23 -35.57
C GLY A 523 42.31 22.06 -36.16
N GLU A 524 40.97 22.15 -36.22
CA GLU A 524 40.06 21.82 -37.35
C GLU A 524 38.59 21.61 -36.88
N PRO A 525 37.56 21.87 -37.73
CA PRO A 525 36.18 21.99 -37.27
C PRO A 525 35.52 20.61 -37.07
N VAL A 526 35.23 20.27 -35.83
CA VAL A 526 34.52 19.03 -35.48
C VAL A 526 33.00 19.25 -35.61
N ALA A 527 32.39 18.51 -36.53
CA ALA A 527 30.93 18.40 -36.69
C ALA A 527 30.26 17.91 -35.39
N PRO A 528 28.99 18.30 -35.11
CA PRO A 528 28.33 17.93 -33.86
C PRO A 528 28.17 16.41 -33.76
N ASN A 529 28.70 15.83 -32.68
CA ASN A 529 28.45 14.43 -32.32
C ASN A 529 26.97 14.26 -31.95
N ILE A 530 26.17 13.93 -32.96
CA ILE A 530 24.82 13.40 -32.83
C ILE A 530 24.98 11.98 -32.29
N HIS A 531 24.61 11.76 -31.04
CA HIS A 531 24.48 10.42 -30.47
C HIS A 531 23.19 9.79 -31.04
N PRO A 532 23.24 8.72 -31.84
CA PRO A 532 22.03 8.05 -32.31
C PRO A 532 21.47 7.25 -31.13
N GLY A 533 20.33 7.70 -30.62
CA GLY A 533 19.43 6.83 -29.88
C GLY A 533 18.99 5.69 -30.79
N CYS A 534 19.19 4.48 -30.27
CA CYS A 534 18.38 3.29 -30.50
C CYS A 534 18.26 2.70 -31.93
N ILE A 535 19.14 1.71 -32.17
CA ILE A 535 18.95 0.35 -32.76
C ILE A 535 18.46 0.23 -34.22
N PRO A 536 19.10 -0.62 -35.07
CA PRO A 536 18.73 -2.04 -35.09
C PRO A 536 19.93 -3.01 -35.28
N SER A 537 19.81 -4.18 -34.67
CA SER A 537 20.50 -5.40 -35.14
C SER A 537 20.12 -5.68 -36.60
N THR A 538 21.08 -6.02 -37.46
CA THR A 538 21.00 -7.14 -38.45
C THR A 538 22.19 -7.20 -39.43
N GLY A 539 22.60 -8.44 -39.75
CA GLY A 539 23.28 -8.85 -40.99
C GLY A 539 24.28 -9.99 -40.74
N ARG A 540 24.13 -11.23 -41.21
CA ARG A 540 23.48 -11.75 -42.43
C ARG A 540 22.97 -13.20 -42.28
N ALA A 541 22.04 -13.52 -43.18
CA ALA A 541 21.04 -14.58 -43.19
C ALA A 541 21.38 -15.85 -44.00
N SER A 542 20.64 -16.93 -43.73
CA SER A 542 19.93 -17.74 -44.76
C SER A 542 18.70 -18.46 -44.11
N PRO A 543 17.63 -18.79 -44.86
CA PRO A 543 16.25 -18.59 -44.38
C PRO A 543 15.43 -19.87 -44.18
N THR A 544 14.47 -19.85 -43.24
CA THR A 544 13.11 -20.41 -43.40
C THR A 544 12.18 -19.95 -42.26
N SER A 545 11.09 -19.25 -42.62
CA SER A 545 9.72 -19.14 -42.05
C SER A 545 9.43 -19.73 -40.64
N THR A 546 8.60 -19.18 -39.73
CA THR A 546 7.66 -18.04 -39.64
C THR A 546 7.10 -18.05 -38.19
N HIS A 547 6.95 -16.90 -37.52
CA HIS A 547 5.72 -16.41 -36.88
C HIS A 547 6.00 -15.29 -35.86
N THR A 548 5.22 -14.22 -36.02
CA THR A 548 5.27 -12.89 -35.44
C THR A 548 4.57 -12.77 -34.08
N ALA A 549 5.15 -12.00 -33.16
CA ALA A 549 4.43 -11.31 -32.08
C ALA A 549 4.75 -9.81 -32.17
N GLN A 550 3.76 -8.99 -32.54
CA GLN A 550 3.78 -7.54 -32.38
C GLN A 550 2.60 -7.13 -31.50
N LEU A 551 2.94 -6.40 -30.44
CA LEU A 551 2.07 -5.51 -29.67
C LEU A 551 1.60 -4.35 -30.56
N ILE A 552 0.37 -3.87 -30.36
CA ILE A 552 0.00 -2.44 -30.14
C ILE A 552 -1.53 -2.30 -30.09
N GLY A 553 -2.01 -1.44 -29.17
CA GLY A 553 -3.40 -1.04 -29.05
C GLY A 553 -3.87 -0.02 -30.09
N GLY A 554 -5.18 -0.08 -30.37
CA GLY A 554 -6.07 1.08 -30.58
C GLY A 554 -5.87 1.99 -31.81
N ALA A 555 -6.39 1.59 -32.98
CA ALA A 555 -7.08 2.45 -33.95
C ALA A 555 -7.87 1.60 -34.98
N ILE A 556 -8.96 2.14 -35.53
CA ILE A 556 -10.13 1.43 -36.09
C ILE A 556 -10.06 1.30 -37.63
N SER A 557 -10.62 0.18 -38.15
CA SER A 557 -11.32 -0.01 -39.45
C SER A 557 -10.58 -0.52 -40.72
N PRO A 558 -11.26 -1.17 -41.70
CA PRO A 558 -11.34 -2.64 -41.79
C PRO A 558 -11.08 -3.26 -43.18
N SER A 559 -10.61 -4.51 -43.23
CA SER A 559 -10.66 -5.41 -44.41
C SER A 559 -10.21 -6.83 -43.98
N LEU A 560 -11.08 -7.84 -43.87
CA LEU A 560 -11.76 -8.68 -44.88
C LEU A 560 -11.15 -10.10 -44.97
N PHE A 561 -11.85 -11.05 -44.30
CA PHE A 561 -12.23 -12.42 -44.70
C PHE A 561 -11.23 -13.59 -44.94
N THR A 562 -11.74 -14.78 -44.53
CA THR A 562 -11.38 -16.20 -44.84
C THR A 562 -10.28 -16.84 -43.98
N SER A 563 -10.34 -18.07 -43.44
CA SER A 563 -11.27 -19.23 -43.43
C SER A 563 -10.77 -20.23 -42.36
N ALA A 564 -11.56 -20.63 -41.36
CA ALA A 564 -12.19 -21.96 -41.17
C ALA A 564 -11.33 -23.23 -41.37
N ALA A 565 -11.09 -24.00 -40.28
CA ALA A 565 -11.07 -25.48 -40.29
C ALA A 565 -11.26 -26.05 -38.85
N VAL A 566 -11.88 -27.23 -38.76
CA VAL A 566 -12.71 -27.75 -37.65
C VAL A 566 -12.33 -29.20 -37.29
N ALA A 567 -12.24 -29.50 -35.98
CA ALA A 567 -12.56 -30.77 -35.24
C ALA A 567 -11.73 -32.07 -35.47
N PRO A 568 -11.86 -33.17 -34.66
CA PRO A 568 -12.79 -33.44 -33.54
C PRO A 568 -12.23 -34.07 -32.23
N GLN A 569 -13.11 -34.14 -31.22
CA GLN A 569 -13.01 -34.69 -29.85
C GLN A 569 -13.00 -36.23 -29.76
N GLN A 570 -12.51 -36.82 -28.64
CA GLN A 570 -13.30 -37.64 -27.68
C GLN A 570 -12.46 -38.18 -26.46
N PRO A 571 -13.09 -38.74 -25.37
CA PRO A 571 -12.90 -38.29 -23.99
C PRO A 571 -12.14 -39.27 -23.07
N LEU A 572 -11.68 -38.82 -21.89
CA LEU A 572 -11.38 -39.67 -20.73
C LEU A 572 -11.49 -38.90 -19.41
N VAL A 573 -11.92 -39.62 -18.37
CA VAL A 573 -12.36 -39.16 -17.04
C VAL A 573 -11.31 -39.50 -15.97
N MET A 574 -11.25 -38.65 -14.93
CA MET A 574 -10.63 -38.76 -13.59
C MET A 574 -9.21 -38.18 -13.32
N ALA A 575 -9.22 -37.28 -12.33
CA ALA A 575 -8.27 -37.10 -11.21
C ALA A 575 -6.78 -36.87 -11.51
N ASN A 576 -6.36 -35.59 -11.44
CA ASN A 576 -5.24 -35.08 -10.65
C ASN A 576 -5.03 -33.60 -10.99
N TYR A 577 -4.90 -32.75 -9.97
CA TYR A 577 -4.55 -31.34 -10.12
C TYR A 577 -3.05 -31.19 -10.42
N PRO A 578 -2.68 -30.43 -11.47
CA PRO A 578 -1.40 -29.74 -11.50
C PRO A 578 -1.63 -28.23 -11.35
N VAL A 579 -1.00 -27.65 -10.34
CA VAL A 579 -0.84 -26.20 -10.18
C VAL A 579 -0.04 -25.68 -11.37
N ALA A 580 -0.67 -24.87 -12.22
CA ALA A 580 0.02 -24.18 -13.31
C ALA A 580 0.36 -22.74 -12.88
N GLN A 581 1.64 -22.48 -12.63
CA GLN A 581 2.22 -21.14 -12.64
C GLN A 581 2.42 -20.72 -14.10
N ASN A 582 1.48 -19.97 -14.66
CA ASN A 582 1.66 -19.04 -15.79
C ASN A 582 0.30 -18.68 -16.37
N LEU A 583 -0.38 -17.65 -15.85
CA LEU A 583 -1.31 -16.84 -16.64
C LEU A 583 -1.42 -15.44 -16.00
N MET A 584 -0.68 -14.50 -16.58
CA MET A 584 -0.89 -13.06 -16.44
C MET A 584 -1.27 -12.51 -17.82
N ILE A 585 -2.11 -11.48 -17.80
CA ILE A 585 -2.45 -10.47 -18.85
C ILE A 585 -3.84 -10.61 -19.50
N GLY A 586 -4.61 -9.51 -19.43
CA GLY A 586 -5.37 -9.00 -20.57
C GLY A 586 -6.79 -8.51 -20.27
N ASP A 587 -6.97 -7.19 -20.20
CA ASP A 587 -8.26 -6.47 -20.16
C ASP A 587 -9.25 -6.88 -21.25
N TYR A 588 -10.56 -6.77 -20.97
CA TYR A 588 -11.56 -6.07 -21.81
C TYR A 588 -12.92 -5.97 -21.08
N VAL A 589 -13.47 -4.76 -20.93
CA VAL A 589 -14.87 -4.51 -20.53
C VAL A 589 -15.63 -3.71 -21.60
N LYS A 590 -16.61 -4.40 -22.21
CA LYS A 590 -17.98 -4.04 -22.70
C LYS A 590 -18.29 -2.77 -23.53
N SER A 591 -19.21 -2.96 -24.49
CA SER A 591 -20.62 -2.49 -24.38
C SER A 591 -21.51 -3.12 -25.48
N GLY A 592 -22.80 -3.32 -25.16
CA GLY A 592 -23.72 -4.13 -25.96
C GLY A 592 -24.69 -3.36 -26.86
N ASN A 593 -25.45 -4.11 -27.67
CA ASN A 593 -26.88 -3.95 -27.89
C ASN A 593 -27.45 -5.16 -28.64
N GLY A 594 -28.74 -5.42 -28.43
CA GLY A 594 -29.40 -6.71 -28.62
C GLY A 594 -29.66 -7.19 -30.04
N ILE A 595 -30.18 -8.42 -30.15
CA ILE A 595 -31.50 -8.75 -30.73
C ILE A 595 -31.80 -10.25 -30.45
N VAL A 596 -33.05 -10.44 -30.04
CA VAL A 596 -33.93 -11.62 -29.96
C VAL A 596 -33.63 -12.76 -30.94
N TYR A 597 -33.69 -14.03 -30.50
CA TYR A 597 -34.56 -15.07 -31.09
C TYR A 597 -34.78 -16.28 -30.15
N ARG A 598 -36.02 -16.79 -30.25
CA ARG A 598 -36.68 -17.91 -29.56
C ARG A 598 -35.91 -19.24 -29.62
N GLN A 599 -35.93 -20.03 -28.55
CA GLN A 599 -36.91 -21.11 -28.30
C GLN A 599 -36.86 -21.55 -26.84
#